data_AF-A0A6I3H955-F1
#
_entry.id   AF-A0A6I3H955-F1
#
_cell.length_a   1.000
_cell.length_b   1.000
_cell.length_c   1.000
_cell.angle_alpha   90.00
_cell.angle_beta   90.00
_cell.angle_gamma   90.00
#
_symmetry.space_group_name_H-M   'P 1'
#
loop_
_entity.id
_entity.type
_entity.pdbx_description
1 polymer ?
#
loop_
_entity_poly.entity_id
_entity_poly.type
_entity_poly.pdbx_seq_one_letter_code
_entity_poly.pdbx_strand_id
1 'polypeptide(L)'
;MKRPSFISLITAFSIFNMGLASAHQPVELGSKNTRADQGPILVDGTVSFALRANFTKANQERGFRASLKQGELLNFEYLIIDKAPENKMPLSKLPTVTITAPDGVKRVVKFTERTNFYEPYGRTNYLYLARFSSTAVEGIYNFSIKSKAKASITVSTGSKETFGQVFQPRVCPNIEQQQTPTVTNAEAATLIGMKKDTASSCAAKLNWIYRIGQEDDQLFALTRDYRLDRVTVVIKNGLITNSLVG
;
A
#
# COMPACT_ATOMS: atom_id res chain seq x y z
N MET A 1 23.87 56.22 -45.97
CA MET A 1 22.49 55.95 -45.49
C MET A 1 22.46 54.60 -44.79
N LYS A 2 21.78 54.53 -43.64
CA LYS A 2 21.78 53.42 -42.68
C LYS A 2 20.93 52.23 -43.17
N ARG A 3 21.32 51.01 -42.78
CA ARG A 3 20.68 49.70 -43.06
C ARG A 3 19.23 49.64 -42.55
N PRO A 4 18.46 48.61 -42.95
CA PRO A 4 18.31 47.51 -41.99
C PRO A 4 18.44 46.11 -42.60
N SER A 5 19.23 45.27 -41.93
CA SER A 5 19.23 43.82 -42.11
C SER A 5 18.04 43.24 -41.32
N PHE A 6 17.21 42.44 -41.98
CA PHE A 6 16.17 41.66 -41.33
C PHE A 6 16.81 40.54 -40.50
N ILE A 7 16.76 40.66 -39.17
CA ILE A 7 17.05 39.57 -38.25
C ILE A 7 15.72 38.85 -38.02
N SER A 8 15.61 37.62 -38.52
CA SER A 8 14.48 36.74 -38.21
C SER A 8 14.66 36.20 -36.80
N LEU A 9 13.83 36.66 -35.86
CA LEU A 9 13.83 36.20 -34.47
C LEU A 9 12.94 34.94 -34.39
N ILE A 10 13.54 33.76 -34.49
CA ILE A 10 12.85 32.50 -34.21
C ILE A 10 12.60 32.42 -32.70
N THR A 11 11.37 32.67 -32.28
CA THR A 11 10.93 32.45 -30.91
C THR A 11 10.73 30.94 -30.72
N ALA A 12 11.66 30.29 -30.03
CA ALA A 12 11.50 28.91 -29.62
C ALA A 12 10.35 28.84 -28.60
N PHE A 13 9.19 28.35 -29.04
CA PHE A 13 8.08 28.03 -28.14
C PHE A 13 8.47 26.77 -27.37
N SER A 14 9.09 26.95 -26.19
CA SER A 14 9.29 25.86 -25.24
C SER A 14 7.91 25.39 -24.78
N ILE A 15 7.43 24.32 -25.41
CA ILE A 15 6.27 23.56 -24.95
C ILE A 15 6.70 22.94 -23.62
N PHE A 16 6.46 23.64 -22.52
CA PHE A 16 6.40 23.00 -21.21
C PHE A 16 5.28 21.97 -21.31
N ASN A 17 5.64 20.70 -21.53
CA ASN A 17 4.78 19.59 -21.16
C ASN A 17 4.55 19.74 -19.66
N MET A 18 3.45 20.40 -19.29
CA MET A 18 2.85 20.21 -17.98
C MET A 18 2.43 18.76 -17.95
N GLY A 19 3.34 17.87 -17.55
CA GLY A 19 3.00 16.51 -17.22
C GLY A 19 1.81 16.58 -16.28
N LEU A 20 0.72 15.93 -16.66
CA LEU A 20 -0.41 15.69 -15.77
C LEU A 20 0.19 15.25 -14.43
N ALA A 21 -0.21 15.93 -13.35
CA ALA A 21 0.26 15.64 -12.00
C ALA A 21 0.13 14.14 -11.74
N SER A 22 1.24 13.41 -11.89
CA SER A 22 1.26 11.94 -11.87
C SER A 22 1.46 11.41 -10.44
N ALA A 23 1.19 12.24 -9.43
CA ALA A 23 1.33 11.87 -8.02
C ALA A 23 0.21 10.92 -7.54
N HIS A 24 -0.85 10.75 -8.34
CA HIS A 24 -2.09 10.08 -7.92
C HIS A 24 -2.44 8.83 -8.71
N GLN A 25 -1.48 8.13 -9.33
CA GLN A 25 -1.84 6.90 -10.04
C GLN A 25 -2.47 5.89 -9.06
N PRO A 26 -3.74 5.51 -9.24
CA PRO A 26 -4.41 4.63 -8.30
C PRO A 26 -3.76 3.25 -8.27
N VAL A 27 -3.69 2.66 -7.08
CA VAL A 27 -3.23 1.27 -6.91
C VAL A 27 -4.41 0.33 -7.14
N GLU A 28 -4.34 -0.46 -8.20
CA GLU A 28 -5.40 -1.40 -8.54
C GLU A 28 -5.30 -2.68 -7.69
N LEU A 29 -6.36 -3.02 -6.96
CA LEU A 29 -6.51 -4.26 -6.21
C LEU A 29 -7.25 -5.29 -7.07
N GLY A 30 -6.46 -5.97 -7.89
CA GLY A 30 -6.91 -6.97 -8.85
C GLY A 30 -7.18 -8.35 -8.24
N SER A 31 -7.52 -9.31 -9.09
CA SER A 31 -7.87 -10.68 -8.70
C SER A 31 -6.73 -11.47 -8.03
N LYS A 32 -5.48 -10.99 -8.11
CA LYS A 32 -4.32 -11.59 -7.43
C LYS A 32 -4.18 -11.16 -5.97
N ASN A 33 -4.81 -10.06 -5.57
CA ASN A 33 -4.67 -9.47 -4.23
C ASN A 33 -5.70 -10.05 -3.25
N THR A 34 -5.91 -11.36 -3.24
CA THR A 34 -7.03 -12.00 -2.53
C THR A 34 -6.93 -11.98 -1.00
N ARG A 35 -5.81 -11.52 -0.45
CA ARG A 35 -5.55 -11.31 0.98
C ARG A 35 -4.53 -10.18 1.13
N ALA A 36 -4.42 -9.60 2.33
CA ALA A 36 -3.46 -8.52 2.58
C ALA A 36 -1.99 -8.90 2.30
N ASP A 37 -1.58 -10.13 2.66
CA ASP A 37 -0.24 -10.68 2.38
C ASP A 37 0.04 -10.95 0.88
N GLN A 38 -1.02 -10.92 0.06
CA GLN A 38 -0.95 -11.02 -1.40
C GLN A 38 -1.22 -9.68 -2.08
N GLY A 39 -1.38 -8.63 -1.29
CA GLY A 39 -1.60 -7.27 -1.73
C GLY A 39 -0.31 -6.46 -1.87
N PRO A 40 -0.39 -5.31 -2.58
CA PRO A 40 0.68 -4.33 -2.59
C PRO A 40 0.97 -3.82 -1.18
N ILE A 41 2.20 -3.34 -0.97
CA ILE A 41 2.66 -2.73 0.28
C ILE A 41 2.95 -1.25 -0.01
N LEU A 42 2.20 -0.37 0.63
CA LEU A 42 2.47 1.06 0.61
C LEU A 42 3.61 1.33 1.58
N VAL A 43 4.75 1.77 1.05
CA VAL A 43 6.01 1.89 1.81
C VAL A 43 5.92 2.96 2.89
N ASP A 44 5.15 4.01 2.63
CA ASP A 44 4.78 5.03 3.60
C ASP A 44 3.25 5.16 3.61
N GLY A 45 2.62 4.72 4.70
CA GLY A 45 1.17 4.75 4.88
C GLY A 45 0.61 6.16 5.13
N THR A 46 1.47 7.17 5.34
CA THR A 46 1.07 8.58 5.47
C THR A 46 0.97 9.28 4.11
N VAL A 47 1.54 8.71 3.05
CA VAL A 47 1.38 9.21 1.68
C VAL A 47 -0.02 8.87 1.17
N SER A 48 -0.65 9.84 0.53
CA SER A 48 -1.99 9.74 -0.04
C SER A 48 -2.01 8.75 -1.20
N PHE A 49 -2.63 7.59 -0.98
CA PHE A 49 -2.86 6.58 -2.02
C PHE A 49 -4.36 6.34 -2.18
N ALA A 50 -4.84 6.41 -3.42
CA ALA A 50 -6.14 5.86 -3.78
C ALA A 50 -5.98 4.43 -4.27
N LEU A 51 -6.74 3.49 -3.69
CA LEU A 51 -6.76 2.08 -4.08
C LEU A 51 -8.14 1.70 -4.62
N ARG A 52 -8.17 1.09 -5.80
CA ARG A 52 -9.41 0.68 -6.47
C ARG A 52 -9.61 -0.81 -6.34
N ALA A 53 -10.75 -1.22 -5.81
CA ALA A 53 -11.09 -2.63 -5.61
C ALA A 53 -12.35 -3.00 -6.39
N ASN A 54 -12.22 -4.00 -7.25
CA ASN A 54 -13.31 -4.50 -8.09
C ASN A 54 -13.69 -5.94 -7.69
N PHE A 55 -14.98 -6.14 -7.44
CA PHE A 55 -15.56 -7.41 -7.03
C PHE A 55 -16.66 -7.84 -8.00
N THR A 56 -16.62 -9.09 -8.46
CA THR A 56 -17.60 -9.65 -9.40
C THR A 56 -18.72 -10.41 -8.70
N LYS A 57 -18.53 -10.80 -7.43
CA LYS A 57 -19.52 -11.52 -6.61
C LYS A 57 -19.23 -11.32 -5.12
N ALA A 58 -20.18 -11.71 -4.27
CA ALA A 58 -20.01 -11.73 -2.83
C ALA A 58 -18.88 -12.67 -2.38
N ASN A 59 -18.36 -12.44 -1.18
CA ASN A 59 -17.32 -13.24 -0.52
C ASN A 59 -15.95 -13.27 -1.23
N GLN A 60 -15.75 -12.43 -2.23
CA GLN A 60 -14.40 -12.12 -2.71
C GLN A 60 -13.71 -11.15 -1.76
N GLU A 61 -12.42 -11.34 -1.57
CA GLU A 61 -11.56 -10.48 -0.78
C GLU A 61 -10.52 -9.77 -1.67
N ARG A 62 -10.21 -8.53 -1.30
CA ARG A 62 -9.04 -7.78 -1.75
C ARG A 62 -8.29 -7.31 -0.53
N GLY A 63 -6.97 -7.23 -0.61
CA GLY A 63 -6.20 -6.67 0.48
C GLY A 63 -4.94 -5.96 0.02
N PHE A 64 -4.42 -5.16 0.92
CA PHE A 64 -3.15 -4.46 0.79
C PHE A 64 -2.56 -4.22 2.18
N ARG A 65 -1.33 -3.72 2.20
CA ARG A 65 -0.58 -3.41 3.41
C ARG A 65 -0.06 -1.99 3.36
N ALA A 66 0.08 -1.35 4.52
CA ALA A 66 0.73 -0.06 4.64
C ALA A 66 1.68 -0.06 5.83
N SER A 67 2.87 0.53 5.66
CA SER A 67 3.85 0.70 6.74
C SER A 67 3.65 2.05 7.40
N LEU A 68 3.56 2.06 8.72
CA LEU A 68 3.47 3.28 9.54
C LEU A 68 4.46 3.19 10.69
N LYS A 69 4.96 4.34 11.12
CA LYS A 69 5.81 4.49 12.30
C LYS A 69 4.96 4.81 13.52
N GLN A 70 5.56 4.61 14.70
CA GLN A 70 4.95 4.98 15.96
C GLN A 70 4.54 6.46 15.97
N GLY A 71 3.29 6.73 16.34
CA GLY A 71 2.77 8.10 16.47
C GLY A 71 2.27 8.72 15.16
N GLU A 72 2.49 8.09 14.00
CA GLU A 72 1.95 8.59 12.74
C GLU A 72 0.43 8.46 12.68
N LEU A 73 -0.20 9.26 11.82
CA LEU A 73 -1.64 9.17 11.60
C LEU A 73 -1.93 8.05 10.61
N LEU A 74 -2.56 6.97 11.09
CA LEU A 74 -3.32 6.10 10.21
C LEU A 74 -4.58 6.86 9.79
N ASN A 75 -4.61 7.38 8.57
CA ASN A 75 -5.78 7.97 7.95
C ASN A 75 -6.34 6.98 6.92
N PHE A 76 -7.64 6.69 6.97
CA PHE A 76 -8.31 5.79 6.03
C PHE A 76 -9.64 6.37 5.59
N GLU A 77 -9.93 6.34 4.30
CA GLU A 77 -11.22 6.77 3.77
C GLU A 77 -11.83 5.69 2.85
N TYR A 78 -13.16 5.64 2.85
CA TYR A 78 -13.95 4.78 1.99
C TYR A 78 -14.80 5.63 1.07
N LEU A 79 -14.63 5.45 -0.23
CA LEU A 79 -15.38 6.13 -1.27
C LEU A 79 -16.00 5.16 -2.27
N ILE A 80 -17.07 5.63 -2.91
CA ILE A 80 -17.61 5.04 -4.13
C ILE A 80 -17.75 6.13 -5.18
N ILE A 81 -17.62 5.79 -6.46
CA ILE A 81 -17.99 6.74 -7.52
C ILE A 81 -19.49 7.00 -7.39
N ASP A 82 -19.91 8.26 -7.50
CA ASP A 82 -21.32 8.64 -7.51
C ASP A 82 -21.97 8.27 -8.87
N LYS A 83 -22.09 6.96 -9.09
CA LYS A 83 -22.68 6.37 -10.28
C LYS A 83 -23.32 5.03 -9.91
N ALA A 84 -24.39 4.68 -10.63
CA ALA A 84 -25.02 3.39 -10.48
C ALA A 84 -24.08 2.26 -10.96
N PRO A 85 -24.11 1.07 -10.31
CA PRO A 85 -25.05 0.70 -9.26
C PRO A 85 -24.64 1.12 -7.83
N GLU A 86 -23.37 1.39 -7.55
CA GLU A 86 -22.86 1.54 -6.17
C GLU A 86 -23.49 2.70 -5.41
N ASN A 87 -23.74 3.84 -6.05
CA ASN A 87 -24.35 4.99 -5.38
C ASN A 87 -25.78 4.72 -4.87
N LYS A 88 -26.49 3.78 -5.49
CA LYS A 88 -27.83 3.32 -5.10
C LYS A 88 -27.81 2.11 -4.17
N MET A 89 -26.64 1.51 -3.91
CA MET A 89 -26.57 0.34 -3.03
C MET A 89 -26.83 0.73 -1.57
N PRO A 90 -27.58 -0.10 -0.81
CA PRO A 90 -27.63 0.04 0.63
C PRO A 90 -26.26 -0.31 1.23
N LEU A 91 -25.90 0.36 2.33
CA LEU A 91 -24.60 0.18 2.99
C LEU A 91 -24.31 -1.29 3.35
N SER A 92 -25.34 -2.08 3.67
CA SER A 92 -25.22 -3.51 3.98
C SER A 92 -24.78 -4.39 2.80
N LYS A 93 -24.84 -3.88 1.56
CA LYS A 93 -24.39 -4.57 0.35
C LYS A 93 -23.02 -4.12 -0.14
N LEU A 94 -22.45 -3.08 0.46
CA LEU A 94 -21.11 -2.60 0.13
C LEU A 94 -20.03 -3.47 0.79
N PRO A 95 -18.84 -3.61 0.16
CA PRO A 95 -17.72 -4.31 0.78
C PRO A 95 -17.35 -3.76 2.16
N THR A 96 -17.03 -4.66 3.09
CA THR A 96 -16.58 -4.32 4.45
C THR A 96 -15.07 -4.27 4.50
N VAL A 97 -14.49 -3.27 5.18
CA VAL A 97 -13.05 -3.15 5.40
C VAL A 97 -12.70 -3.51 6.84
N THR A 98 -11.73 -4.39 7.02
CA THR A 98 -11.10 -4.69 8.31
C THR A 98 -9.64 -4.26 8.27
N ILE A 99 -9.25 -3.42 9.21
CA ILE A 99 -7.87 -2.99 9.44
C ILE A 99 -7.34 -3.81 10.62
N THR A 100 -6.20 -4.47 10.42
CA THR A 100 -5.47 -5.18 11.47
C THR A 100 -4.15 -4.48 11.70
N ALA A 101 -3.94 -3.98 12.91
CA ALA A 101 -2.71 -3.32 13.34
C ALA A 101 -1.56 -4.35 13.54
N PRO A 102 -0.30 -3.89 13.58
CA PRO A 102 0.88 -4.73 13.81
C PRO A 102 0.82 -5.58 15.10
N ASP A 103 0.18 -5.05 16.14
CA ASP A 103 -0.06 -5.73 17.42
C ASP A 103 -1.22 -6.74 17.39
N GLY A 104 -1.85 -6.93 16.23
CA GLY A 104 -2.98 -7.84 16.02
C GLY A 104 -4.35 -7.24 16.32
N VAL A 105 -4.44 -5.99 16.77
CA VAL A 105 -5.72 -5.34 17.05
C VAL A 105 -6.51 -5.15 15.76
N LYS A 106 -7.75 -5.64 15.73
CA LYS A 106 -8.66 -5.54 14.58
C LYS A 106 -9.69 -4.44 14.77
N ARG A 107 -9.96 -3.72 13.69
CA ARG A 107 -11.01 -2.70 13.57
C ARG A 107 -11.77 -2.88 12.27
N VAL A 108 -13.08 -2.97 12.36
CA VAL A 108 -13.96 -2.93 11.18
C VAL A 108 -14.35 -1.49 10.93
N VAL A 109 -14.10 -0.99 9.72
CA VAL A 109 -14.45 0.39 9.33
C VAL A 109 -15.97 0.48 9.27
N LYS A 110 -16.53 1.41 10.05
CA LYS A 110 -17.98 1.69 10.08
C LYS A 110 -18.31 2.75 9.05
N PHE A 111 -19.40 2.55 8.31
CA PHE A 111 -19.98 3.61 7.50
C PHE A 111 -20.66 4.63 8.42
N THR A 112 -20.26 5.88 8.32
CA THR A 112 -20.70 6.97 9.21
C THR A 112 -21.26 8.15 8.43
N GLU A 113 -21.09 8.16 7.10
CA GLU A 113 -21.51 9.27 6.26
C GLU A 113 -21.97 8.79 4.87
N ARG A 114 -22.53 9.72 4.12
CA ARG A 114 -22.76 9.63 2.67
C ARG A 114 -22.74 11.05 2.11
N THR A 115 -21.53 11.59 1.93
CA THR A 115 -21.34 12.99 1.54
C THR A 115 -20.71 13.09 0.15
N ASN A 116 -21.13 14.10 -0.62
CA ASN A 116 -20.62 14.32 -1.97
C ASN A 116 -19.19 14.86 -1.92
N PHE A 117 -18.35 14.37 -2.82
CA PHE A 117 -17.00 14.87 -3.03
C PHE A 117 -16.69 14.92 -4.52
N TYR A 118 -16.30 16.09 -5.01
CA TYR A 118 -15.78 16.24 -6.35
C TYR A 118 -14.26 16.19 -6.32
N GLU A 119 -13.67 15.18 -6.95
CA GLU A 119 -12.23 15.03 -7.09
C GLU A 119 -11.80 15.77 -8.37
N PRO A 120 -11.05 16.89 -8.27
CA PRO A 120 -10.87 17.82 -9.38
C PRO A 120 -9.88 17.35 -10.46
N TYR A 121 -8.89 16.52 -10.12
CA TYR A 121 -7.84 16.10 -11.06
C TYR A 121 -8.35 15.00 -12.01
N GLY A 122 -9.01 13.99 -11.46
CA GLY A 122 -9.70 12.94 -12.22
C GLY A 122 -11.14 13.29 -12.60
N ARG A 123 -11.62 14.49 -12.24
CA ARG A 123 -12.96 15.03 -12.55
C ARG A 123 -14.08 14.04 -12.22
N THR A 124 -13.94 13.34 -11.10
CA THR A 124 -14.83 12.26 -10.72
C THR A 124 -15.64 12.67 -9.49
N ASN A 125 -16.96 12.50 -9.55
CA ASN A 125 -17.82 12.63 -8.39
C ASN A 125 -17.77 11.33 -7.58
N TYR A 126 -17.51 11.47 -6.29
CA TYR A 126 -17.49 10.40 -5.31
C TYR A 126 -18.52 10.66 -4.21
N LEU A 127 -18.86 9.60 -3.50
CA LEU A 127 -19.51 9.64 -2.20
C LEU A 127 -18.52 9.13 -1.16
N TYR A 128 -18.19 9.95 -0.17
CA TYR A 128 -17.56 9.47 1.06
C TYR A 128 -18.56 8.68 1.88
N LEU A 129 -18.14 7.51 2.36
CA LEU A 129 -18.99 6.64 3.18
C LEU A 129 -18.44 6.39 4.58
N ALA A 130 -17.12 6.49 4.73
CA ALA A 130 -16.44 6.39 6.00
C ALA A 130 -15.12 7.14 5.97
N ARG A 131 -14.78 7.73 7.11
CA ARG A 131 -13.44 8.20 7.42
C ARG A 131 -13.06 7.64 8.78
N PHE A 132 -11.87 7.07 8.85
CA PHE A 132 -11.31 6.48 10.05
C PHE A 132 -9.92 7.04 10.26
N SER A 133 -9.63 7.44 11.49
CA SER A 133 -8.28 7.80 11.86
C SER A 133 -7.92 7.27 13.24
N SER A 134 -6.63 7.01 13.42
CA SER A 134 -6.06 6.60 14.70
C SER A 134 -4.55 6.88 14.74
N THR A 135 -4.00 7.04 15.93
CA THR A 135 -2.55 7.04 16.11
C THR A 135 -2.00 5.64 15.89
N ALA A 136 -0.99 5.53 15.02
CA ALA A 136 -0.38 4.27 14.65
C ALA A 136 0.61 3.78 15.72
N VAL A 137 0.58 2.48 15.99
CA VAL A 137 1.76 1.74 16.43
C VAL A 137 2.64 1.40 15.24
N GLU A 138 3.95 1.28 15.47
CA GLU A 138 4.92 0.97 14.42
C GLU A 138 4.68 -0.42 13.79
N GLY A 139 4.74 -0.49 12.46
CA GLY A 139 4.77 -1.74 11.69
C GLY A 139 3.86 -1.74 10.47
N ILE A 140 3.49 -2.96 10.05
CA ILE A 140 2.66 -3.20 8.87
C ILE A 140 1.19 -3.40 9.26
N TYR A 141 0.34 -2.51 8.75
CA TYR A 141 -1.12 -2.63 8.84
C TYR A 141 -1.64 -3.48 7.69
N ASN A 142 -2.53 -4.42 7.99
CA ASN A 142 -3.21 -5.24 7.00
C ASN A 142 -4.63 -4.73 6.77
N PHE A 143 -4.97 -4.43 5.52
CA PHE A 143 -6.31 -4.01 5.11
C PHE A 143 -6.95 -5.15 4.33
N SER A 144 -8.06 -5.67 4.83
CA SER A 144 -8.86 -6.72 4.18
C SER A 144 -10.23 -6.15 3.79
N ILE A 145 -10.58 -6.26 2.52
CA ILE A 145 -11.80 -5.73 1.92
C ILE A 145 -12.63 -6.91 1.42
N LYS A 146 -13.73 -7.21 2.11
CA LYS A 146 -14.60 -8.35 1.77
C LYS A 146 -15.90 -7.88 1.16
N SER A 147 -16.14 -8.28 -0.08
CA SER A 147 -17.37 -7.98 -0.82
C SER A 147 -18.61 -8.68 -0.24
N LYS A 148 -19.75 -7.98 -0.29
CA LYS A 148 -21.08 -8.51 0.05
C LYS A 148 -21.96 -8.72 -1.19
N ALA A 149 -21.59 -8.11 -2.31
CA ALA A 149 -22.18 -8.24 -3.64
C ALA A 149 -21.12 -7.86 -4.68
N LYS A 150 -21.47 -7.91 -5.97
CA LYS A 150 -20.70 -7.23 -7.02
C LYS A 150 -20.62 -5.74 -6.67
N ALA A 151 -19.42 -5.16 -6.63
CA ALA A 151 -19.21 -3.76 -6.31
C ALA A 151 -17.82 -3.30 -6.79
N SER A 152 -17.72 -2.02 -7.13
CA SER A 152 -16.46 -1.32 -7.38
C SER A 152 -16.31 -0.17 -6.40
N ILE A 153 -15.25 -0.19 -5.58
CA ILE A 153 -15.02 0.82 -4.54
C ILE A 153 -13.65 1.46 -4.68
N THR A 154 -13.50 2.64 -4.08
CA THR A 154 -12.21 3.29 -3.86
C THR A 154 -11.98 3.40 -2.36
N VAL A 155 -10.81 2.99 -1.87
CA VAL A 155 -10.39 3.26 -0.50
C VAL A 155 -9.11 4.06 -0.56
N SER A 156 -8.84 4.87 0.45
CA SER A 156 -7.59 5.63 0.53
C SER A 156 -6.91 5.45 1.88
N THR A 157 -5.60 5.68 1.89
CA THR A 157 -4.83 5.87 3.11
C THR A 157 -3.86 7.04 2.95
N GLY A 158 -3.47 7.61 4.08
CA GLY A 158 -2.53 8.73 4.13
C GLY A 158 -3.19 10.08 3.81
N SER A 159 -2.37 11.12 3.80
CA SER A 159 -2.79 12.50 3.56
C SER A 159 -1.68 13.38 2.95
N LYS A 160 -0.45 12.88 2.85
CA LYS A 160 0.66 13.61 2.22
C LYS A 160 0.55 13.45 0.70
N GLU A 161 0.34 14.56 0.00
CA GLU A 161 0.19 14.62 -1.45
C GLU A 161 1.56 14.65 -2.16
N THR A 162 2.32 13.56 -2.00
CA THR A 162 3.65 13.36 -2.60
C THR A 162 3.71 12.02 -3.32
N PHE A 163 4.69 11.82 -4.21
CA PHE A 163 4.90 10.51 -4.82
C PHE A 163 5.25 9.46 -3.76
N GLY A 164 4.47 8.39 -3.71
CA GLY A 164 4.70 7.26 -2.82
C GLY A 164 5.30 6.06 -3.54
N GLN A 165 6.01 5.22 -2.79
CA GLN A 165 6.54 3.95 -3.28
C GLN A 165 5.60 2.80 -2.92
N VAL A 166 5.44 1.86 -3.85
CA VAL A 166 4.64 0.66 -3.67
C VAL A 166 5.50 -0.57 -3.97
N PHE A 167 5.60 -1.48 -3.00
CA PHE A 167 6.19 -2.79 -3.25
C PHE A 167 5.15 -3.82 -3.62
N GLN A 168 5.58 -4.81 -4.40
CA GLN A 168 4.78 -5.98 -4.71
C GLN A 168 5.10 -7.12 -3.73
N PRO A 169 4.09 -7.90 -3.33
CA PRO A 169 4.29 -9.04 -2.44
C PRO A 169 5.13 -10.10 -3.15
N ARG A 170 5.97 -10.84 -2.42
CA ARG A 170 6.75 -11.97 -2.93
C ARG A 170 7.73 -11.60 -4.04
N VAL A 171 8.06 -10.31 -4.16
CA VAL A 171 9.07 -9.80 -5.09
C VAL A 171 10.18 -9.19 -4.26
N CYS A 172 11.42 -9.61 -4.51
CA CYS A 172 12.57 -9.02 -3.84
C CYS A 172 12.66 -7.55 -4.23
N PRO A 173 12.60 -6.60 -3.29
CA PRO A 173 12.53 -5.19 -3.61
C PRO A 173 13.85 -4.75 -4.26
N ASN A 174 13.73 -3.86 -5.23
CA ASN A 174 14.90 -3.21 -5.80
C ASN A 174 15.15 -1.92 -5.02
N ILE A 175 16.16 -1.95 -4.15
CA ILE A 175 16.54 -0.83 -3.30
C ILE A 175 18.01 -0.52 -3.52
N GLU A 176 18.38 0.75 -3.33
CA GLU A 176 19.76 1.17 -3.42
C GLU A 176 20.56 0.60 -2.24
N GLN A 177 21.73 0.02 -2.53
CA GLN A 177 22.56 -0.55 -1.48
C GLN A 177 23.18 0.58 -0.64
N GLN A 178 22.89 0.56 0.66
CA GLN A 178 23.46 1.50 1.63
C GLN A 178 24.74 0.92 2.24
N GLN A 179 25.67 1.80 2.62
CA GLN A 179 26.90 1.40 3.33
C GLN A 179 26.60 0.70 4.66
N THR A 180 25.52 1.12 5.33
CA THR A 180 24.98 0.48 6.53
C THR A 180 23.58 -0.04 6.21
N PRO A 181 23.40 -1.36 6.00
CA PRO A 181 22.10 -1.91 5.65
C PRO A 181 21.09 -1.64 6.78
N THR A 182 19.94 -1.09 6.44
CA THR A 182 18.79 -0.95 7.34
C THR A 182 17.58 -1.55 6.65
N VAL A 183 16.97 -2.54 7.27
CA VAL A 183 15.74 -3.18 6.78
C VAL A 183 14.55 -2.40 7.32
N THR A 184 13.72 -1.88 6.44
CA THR A 184 12.44 -1.28 6.82
C THR A 184 11.35 -2.35 6.97
N ASN A 185 10.30 -2.05 7.73
CA ASN A 185 9.14 -2.94 7.85
C ASN A 185 8.49 -3.24 6.49
N ALA A 186 8.42 -2.25 5.58
CA ALA A 186 7.86 -2.44 4.24
C ALA A 186 8.69 -3.38 3.38
N GLU A 187 10.02 -3.25 3.43
CA GLU A 187 10.96 -4.14 2.73
C GLU A 187 10.89 -5.56 3.29
N ALA A 188 10.94 -5.72 4.61
CA ALA A 188 10.80 -7.03 5.25
C ALA A 188 9.48 -7.73 4.86
N ALA A 189 8.39 -6.97 4.77
CA ALA A 189 7.07 -7.48 4.40
C ALA A 189 7.00 -8.03 2.96
N THR A 190 7.93 -7.67 2.08
CA THR A 190 8.00 -8.25 0.72
C THR A 190 8.31 -9.74 0.73
N LEU A 191 9.04 -10.22 1.75
CA LEU A 191 9.42 -11.62 1.90
C LEU A 191 8.21 -12.53 2.18
N ILE A 192 7.13 -11.98 2.76
CA ILE A 192 5.93 -12.76 3.10
C ILE A 192 5.34 -13.39 1.84
N GLY A 193 5.17 -14.71 1.90
CA GLY A 193 4.67 -15.56 0.83
C GLY A 193 5.74 -16.06 -0.16
N MET A 194 7.01 -15.65 0.00
CA MET A 194 8.14 -16.26 -0.73
C MET A 194 8.43 -17.67 -0.18
N LYS A 195 9.09 -18.49 -1.00
CA LYS A 195 9.73 -19.73 -0.52
C LYS A 195 10.96 -19.37 0.32
N LYS A 196 11.32 -20.24 1.27
CA LYS A 196 12.51 -20.12 2.14
C LYS A 196 13.77 -19.70 1.37
N ASP A 197 14.15 -20.45 0.33
CA ASP A 197 15.39 -20.20 -0.42
C ASP A 197 15.35 -18.89 -1.22
N THR A 198 14.17 -18.51 -1.72
CA THR A 198 13.96 -17.25 -2.43
C THR A 198 14.09 -16.06 -1.46
N ALA A 199 13.53 -16.17 -0.25
CA ALA A 199 13.65 -15.14 0.77
C ALA A 199 15.08 -14.99 1.27
N SER A 200 15.77 -16.11 1.51
CA SER A 200 17.19 -16.12 1.90
C SER A 200 18.08 -15.49 0.82
N SER A 201 17.89 -15.86 -0.44
CA SER A 201 18.62 -15.26 -1.57
C SER A 201 18.35 -13.75 -1.72
N CYS A 202 17.11 -13.32 -1.49
CA CYS A 202 16.76 -11.91 -1.50
C CYS A 202 17.49 -11.14 -0.39
N ALA A 203 17.45 -11.64 0.85
CA ALA A 203 18.15 -11.04 1.97
C ALA A 203 19.66 -10.95 1.72
N ALA A 204 20.28 -12.02 1.19
CA ALA A 204 21.69 -12.01 0.81
C ALA A 204 22.02 -10.95 -0.25
N LYS A 205 21.20 -10.81 -1.30
CA LYS A 205 21.36 -9.78 -2.34
C LYS A 205 21.33 -8.35 -1.75
N LEU A 206 20.55 -8.15 -0.69
CA LEU A 206 20.37 -6.86 -0.03
C LEU A 206 21.31 -6.65 1.17
N ASN A 207 22.27 -7.57 1.37
CA ASN A 207 23.21 -7.58 2.50
C ASN A 207 22.51 -7.57 3.88
N TRP A 208 21.35 -8.20 3.98
CA TRP A 208 20.64 -8.36 5.24
C TRP A 208 21.04 -9.65 5.93
N ILE A 209 21.01 -9.63 7.26
CA ILE A 209 21.07 -10.84 8.07
C ILE A 209 19.71 -11.52 8.00
N TYR A 210 19.70 -12.73 7.44
CA TYR A 210 18.51 -13.57 7.38
C TYR A 210 18.50 -14.55 8.56
N ARG A 211 17.45 -14.49 9.39
CA ARG A 211 17.31 -15.34 10.57
C ARG A 211 15.96 -16.05 10.57
N ILE A 212 15.95 -17.34 10.86
CA ILE A 212 14.71 -18.10 11.04
C ILE A 212 14.38 -18.08 12.53
N GLY A 213 13.24 -17.49 12.89
CA GLY A 213 12.72 -17.52 14.26
C GLY A 213 11.86 -18.74 14.54
N GLN A 214 11.14 -19.20 13.53
CA GLN A 214 10.26 -20.37 13.61
C GLN A 214 10.12 -21.03 12.24
N GLU A 215 10.07 -22.36 12.21
CA GLU A 215 9.78 -23.16 11.02
C GLU A 215 8.89 -24.34 11.40
N ASP A 216 7.72 -24.47 10.77
CA ASP A 216 6.78 -25.60 10.97
C ASP A 216 6.54 -25.93 12.45
N ASP A 217 6.22 -24.88 13.22
CA ASP A 217 5.94 -24.91 14.67
C ASP A 217 7.17 -25.18 15.58
N GLN A 218 8.35 -25.42 14.99
CA GLN A 218 9.63 -25.43 15.71
C GLN A 218 10.17 -24.02 15.91
N LEU A 219 10.42 -23.64 17.17
CA LEU A 219 11.08 -22.38 17.53
C LEU A 219 12.60 -22.54 17.52
N PHE A 220 13.31 -21.53 17.02
CA PHE A 220 14.76 -21.48 17.03
C PHE A 220 15.24 -20.50 18.11
N ALA A 221 16.35 -20.83 18.77
CA ALA A 221 16.93 -19.96 19.79
C ALA A 221 17.42 -18.65 19.14
N LEU A 222 16.96 -17.51 19.66
CA LEU A 222 17.29 -16.19 19.16
C LEU A 222 18.11 -15.41 20.19
N THR A 223 19.13 -14.71 19.72
CA THR A 223 19.80 -13.66 20.48
C THR A 223 18.87 -12.45 20.62
N ARG A 224 18.86 -11.84 21.80
CA ARG A 224 18.06 -10.65 22.15
C ARG A 224 18.71 -9.32 21.73
N ASP A 225 19.74 -9.35 20.90
CA ASP A 225 20.28 -8.14 20.28
C ASP A 225 19.25 -7.56 19.31
N TYR A 226 19.07 -6.25 19.23
CA TYR A 226 18.24 -5.64 18.19
C TYR A 226 19.13 -5.17 17.06
N ARG A 227 18.84 -5.61 15.83
CA ARG A 227 19.65 -5.29 14.65
C ARG A 227 18.80 -4.79 13.50
N LEU A 228 19.08 -3.56 13.07
CA LEU A 228 18.40 -2.92 11.95
C LEU A 228 18.72 -3.56 10.60
N ASP A 229 19.85 -4.27 10.47
CA ASP A 229 20.24 -5.00 9.27
C ASP A 229 19.72 -6.45 9.24
N ARG A 230 18.86 -6.82 10.19
CA ARG A 230 18.35 -8.19 10.33
C ARG A 230 16.86 -8.30 10.09
N VAL A 231 16.50 -9.33 9.34
CA VAL A 231 15.13 -9.80 9.22
C VAL A 231 15.00 -11.19 9.83
N THR A 232 14.07 -11.32 10.78
CA THR A 232 13.69 -12.58 11.40
C THR A 232 12.37 -13.05 10.78
N VAL A 233 12.36 -14.26 10.22
CA VAL A 233 11.19 -14.82 9.52
C VAL A 233 10.53 -15.97 10.27
N VAL A 234 9.24 -16.16 10.02
CA VAL A 234 8.47 -17.34 10.39
C VAL A 234 8.10 -18.11 9.13
N ILE A 235 8.41 -19.40 9.10
CA ILE A 235 8.20 -20.29 7.96
C ILE A 235 7.11 -21.30 8.31
N LYS A 236 6.17 -21.50 7.39
CA LYS A 236 5.19 -22.58 7.46
C LYS A 236 4.99 -23.22 6.10
N ASN A 237 5.09 -24.53 6.02
CA ASN A 237 5.03 -25.31 4.78
C ASN A 237 5.98 -24.75 3.70
N GLY A 238 7.20 -24.39 4.10
CA GLY A 238 8.23 -23.84 3.22
C GLY A 238 7.98 -22.40 2.72
N LEU A 239 6.93 -21.72 3.18
CA LEU A 239 6.61 -20.33 2.83
C LEU A 239 6.82 -19.40 4.01
N ILE A 240 7.35 -18.20 3.76
CA ILE A 240 7.40 -17.13 4.75
C ILE A 240 5.97 -16.69 5.06
N THR A 241 5.59 -16.69 6.34
CA THR A 241 4.27 -16.26 6.82
C THR A 241 4.33 -14.99 7.66
N ASN A 242 5.50 -14.69 8.23
CA ASN A 242 5.76 -13.44 8.93
C ASN A 242 7.23 -13.03 8.75
N SER A 243 7.50 -11.73 8.82
CA SER A 243 8.84 -11.15 8.80
C SER A 243 8.88 -9.94 9.73
N LEU A 244 9.89 -9.91 10.58
CA LEU A 244 10.10 -8.85 11.58
C LEU A 244 11.52 -8.31 11.44
N VAL A 245 11.65 -6.99 11.42
CA VAL A 245 12.94 -6.32 11.54
C VAL A 245 13.40 -6.44 12.99
N GLY A 246 14.64 -6.87 13.20
CA GLY A 246 15.19 -6.96 14.55
C GLY A 246 16.01 -8.18 14.84
#